data_AF-K2GDE6-F1
#
_entry.id   AF-K2GDE6-F1
#
_cell.length_a   1.000
_cell.length_b   1.000
_cell.length_c   1.000
_cell.angle_alpha   90.00
_cell.angle_beta   90.00
_cell.angle_gamma   90.00
#
_symmetry.space_group_name_H-M   'P 1'
#
loop_
_entity.id
_entity.type
_entity.pdbx_description
1 polymer ?
#
loop_
_entity_poly.entity_id
_entity_poly.type
_entity_poly.pdbx_seq_one_letter_code
_entity_poly.pdbx_strand_id
1 'polypeptide(L)'
;DLKKNGKEELAKSISNIAEMANFIYVRQKGPYGNGTPVLSAASLVDDEPFVFVWGDDLVKSSISFTKQMIEDYEKNEHLMIGVQEVSKDVVNRYGIVKLREGTNEIEDIIEKPSIEEAPSQLADFGRMILNQEFIDILRKTSLGKGNELWITDAIKQYVSQGGIFLAKELKDGQWLTTGDPLNYLKAIMAYALDRKDVKDDLINHIKSLGI
;
A
#
# COMPACT_ATOMS: atom_id res chain seq x y z
N ASP A 1 31.33 13.54 -0.04
CA ASP A 1 31.62 13.86 1.37
C ASP A 1 31.75 12.66 2.29
N LEU A 2 30.88 11.65 2.22
CA LEU A 2 30.97 10.46 3.09
C LEU A 2 32.30 9.70 2.98
N LYS A 3 32.76 9.40 1.76
CA LYS A 3 34.08 8.77 1.53
C LYS A 3 35.24 9.61 2.08
N LYS A 4 35.19 10.94 1.91
CA LYS A 4 36.20 11.87 2.43
C LYS A 4 36.26 11.87 3.96
N ASN A 5 35.16 11.54 4.63
CA ASN A 5 35.05 11.43 6.09
C ASN A 5 35.21 9.98 6.60
N GLY A 6 35.73 9.05 5.77
CA GLY A 6 35.96 7.66 6.16
C GLY A 6 34.69 6.81 6.34
N LYS A 7 33.52 7.30 5.94
CA LYS A 7 32.23 6.59 6.06
C LYS A 7 31.95 5.75 4.82
N GLU A 8 32.84 4.80 4.52
CA GLU A 8 32.80 4.03 3.27
C GLU A 8 31.54 3.17 3.13
N GLU A 9 31.13 2.47 4.20
CA GLU A 9 29.93 1.63 4.19
C GLU A 9 28.65 2.44 3.93
N LEU A 10 28.53 3.63 4.53
CA LEU A 10 27.39 4.52 4.28
C LEU A 10 27.41 5.11 2.87
N ALA A 11 28.61 5.39 2.32
CA ALA A 11 28.73 5.83 0.94
C ALA A 11 28.32 4.71 -0.03
N LYS A 12 28.71 3.47 0.28
CA LYS A 12 28.37 2.29 -0.53
C LYS A 12 26.87 2.01 -0.50
N SER A 13 26.22 2.10 0.67
CA SER A 13 24.77 1.87 0.77
C SER A 13 23.97 2.88 -0.06
N ILE A 14 24.36 4.15 -0.05
CA ILE A 14 23.73 5.18 -0.90
C ILE A 14 23.97 4.92 -2.38
N SER A 15 25.19 4.57 -2.79
CA SER A 15 25.49 4.23 -4.20
C SER A 15 24.66 3.04 -4.67
N ASN A 16 24.57 1.99 -3.85
CA ASN A 16 23.81 0.79 -4.17
C ASN A 16 22.32 1.10 -4.43
N ILE A 17 21.71 2.03 -3.67
CA ILE A 17 20.32 2.42 -3.89
C ILE A 17 20.16 3.11 -5.25
N ALA A 18 21.08 4.00 -5.61
CA ALA A 18 21.04 4.73 -6.87
C ALA A 18 21.25 3.82 -8.10
N GLU A 19 21.99 2.72 -7.93
CA GLU A 19 22.25 1.72 -8.97
C GLU A 19 21.19 0.60 -9.04
N MET A 20 20.27 0.54 -8.06
CA MET A 20 19.30 -0.56 -7.92
C MET A 20 18.15 -0.49 -8.93
N ALA A 21 17.71 0.71 -9.29
CA ALA A 21 16.53 0.92 -10.13
C ALA A 21 16.58 2.25 -10.88
N ASN A 22 15.83 2.35 -11.97
CA ASN A 22 15.57 3.61 -12.64
C ASN A 22 14.43 4.35 -11.92
N PHE A 23 14.64 5.63 -11.59
CA PHE A 23 13.63 6.47 -10.95
C PHE A 23 13.08 7.49 -11.95
N ILE A 24 11.77 7.45 -12.18
CA ILE A 24 11.06 8.38 -13.07
C ILE A 24 10.07 9.18 -12.23
N TYR A 25 10.05 10.49 -12.43
CA TYR A 25 9.17 11.40 -11.71
C TYR A 25 8.20 12.07 -12.68
N VAL A 26 6.91 11.97 -12.38
CA VAL A 26 5.85 12.63 -13.13
C VAL A 26 5.09 13.60 -12.25
N ARG A 27 4.62 14.71 -12.85
CA ARG A 27 3.75 15.66 -12.14
C ARG A 27 2.32 15.16 -12.20
N GLN A 28 1.68 15.04 -11.04
CA GLN A 28 0.26 14.75 -10.96
C GLN A 28 -0.54 15.86 -11.66
N LYS A 29 -1.41 15.48 -12.59
CA LYS A 29 -2.33 16.37 -13.31
C LYS A 29 -3.71 15.72 -13.35
N GLY A 30 -4.75 16.54 -13.26
CA GLY A 30 -6.14 16.07 -13.27
C GLY A 30 -6.83 16.27 -11.92
N PRO A 31 -7.96 15.59 -11.68
CA PRO A 31 -8.71 15.73 -10.44
C PRO A 31 -7.88 15.30 -9.22
N TYR A 32 -8.25 15.75 -8.04
CA TYR A 32 -7.65 15.25 -6.81
C TYR A 32 -8.16 13.84 -6.50
N GLY A 33 -7.39 13.03 -5.76
CA GLY A 33 -7.76 11.65 -5.40
C GLY A 33 -6.63 10.63 -5.61
N ASN A 34 -6.75 9.47 -4.95
CA ASN A 34 -5.73 8.42 -4.97
C ASN A 34 -5.65 7.65 -6.29
N GLY A 35 -6.63 7.79 -7.19
CA GLY A 35 -6.57 7.26 -8.55
C GLY A 35 -5.76 8.12 -9.52
N THR A 36 -5.66 9.42 -9.28
CA THR A 36 -4.98 10.34 -10.22
C THR A 36 -3.49 10.04 -10.42
N PRO A 37 -2.72 9.61 -9.39
CA PRO A 37 -1.34 9.15 -9.59
C PRO A 37 -1.22 8.01 -10.60
N VAL A 38 -2.15 7.05 -10.60
CA VAL A 38 -2.17 5.95 -11.59
C VAL A 38 -2.35 6.51 -13.00
N LEU A 39 -3.32 7.41 -13.20
CA LEU A 39 -3.53 8.05 -14.50
C LEU A 39 -2.34 8.91 -14.95
N SER A 40 -1.65 9.55 -14.00
CA SER A 40 -0.48 10.39 -14.27
C SER A 40 0.74 9.57 -14.70
N ALA A 41 0.85 8.33 -14.22
CA ALA A 41 1.91 7.40 -14.56
C ALA A 41 1.54 6.43 -15.71
N ALA A 42 0.29 6.45 -16.19
CA ALA A 42 -0.23 5.47 -17.15
C ALA A 42 0.62 5.32 -18.42
N SER A 43 1.22 6.41 -18.93
CA SER A 43 2.07 6.36 -20.13
C SER A 43 3.48 5.78 -19.88
N LEU A 44 3.80 5.37 -18.65
CA LEU A 44 5.10 4.78 -18.28
C LEU A 44 5.04 3.26 -18.13
N VAL A 45 3.84 2.69 -17.98
CA VAL A 45 3.64 1.27 -17.68
C VAL A 45 3.19 0.47 -18.90
N ASP A 46 2.87 1.14 -20.01
CA ASP A 46 2.38 0.53 -21.26
C ASP A 46 1.32 -0.57 -20.99
N ASP A 47 1.31 -1.65 -21.77
CA ASP A 47 0.40 -2.80 -21.59
C ASP A 47 0.94 -3.84 -20.57
N GLU A 48 1.86 -3.45 -19.68
CA GLU A 48 2.42 -4.35 -18.66
C GLU A 48 1.70 -4.22 -17.31
N PRO A 49 1.53 -5.31 -16.54
CA PRO A 49 1.05 -5.22 -15.16
C PRO A 49 2.09 -4.53 -14.27
N PHE A 50 1.61 -3.74 -13.32
CA PHE A 50 2.47 -2.94 -12.45
C PHE A 50 2.00 -2.97 -11.00
N VAL A 51 2.96 -2.80 -10.09
CA VAL A 51 2.67 -2.65 -8.66
C VAL A 51 2.40 -1.18 -8.36
N PHE A 52 1.24 -0.90 -7.78
CA PHE A 52 0.91 0.42 -7.22
C PHE A 52 0.99 0.36 -5.69
N VAL A 53 1.75 1.29 -5.09
CA VAL A 53 1.97 1.34 -3.64
C VAL A 53 1.80 2.76 -3.10
N TRP A 54 1.08 2.90 -1.98
CA TRP A 54 1.08 4.14 -1.21
C TRP A 54 2.39 4.30 -0.44
N GLY A 55 2.94 5.52 -0.46
CA GLY A 55 4.26 5.81 0.07
C GLY A 55 4.31 5.85 1.61
N ASP A 56 3.16 6.02 2.25
CA ASP A 56 2.99 6.09 3.70
C ASP A 56 2.63 4.75 4.37
N ASP A 57 2.43 3.69 3.57
CA ASP A 57 2.06 2.35 4.03
C ASP A 57 3.23 1.37 4.01
N LEU A 58 3.81 1.15 5.20
CA LEU A 58 4.89 0.22 5.40
C LEU A 58 4.34 -1.16 5.75
N VAL A 59 4.84 -2.19 5.08
CA VAL A 59 4.50 -3.58 5.40
C VAL A 59 5.74 -4.27 5.93
N LYS A 60 5.68 -4.64 7.20
CA LYS A 60 6.75 -5.34 7.90
C LYS A 60 6.44 -6.82 7.94
N SER A 61 7.13 -7.60 7.11
CA SER A 61 6.98 -9.07 7.02
C SER A 61 8.33 -9.73 6.78
N SER A 62 8.42 -11.03 7.07
CA SER A 62 9.67 -11.81 6.87
C SER A 62 10.02 -11.96 5.39
N ILE A 63 9.02 -12.22 4.56
CA ILE A 63 9.08 -12.19 3.10
C ILE A 63 8.33 -10.96 2.64
N SER A 64 8.91 -10.16 1.73
CA SER A 64 8.26 -8.98 1.15
C SER A 64 6.83 -9.32 0.72
N PHE A 65 5.85 -8.61 1.28
CA PHE A 65 4.45 -8.86 0.95
C PHE A 65 4.15 -8.59 -0.54
N THR A 66 4.79 -7.57 -1.14
CA THR A 66 4.71 -7.35 -2.60
C THR A 66 5.22 -8.55 -3.38
N LYS A 67 6.30 -9.21 -2.93
CA LYS A 67 6.79 -10.42 -3.59
C LYS A 67 5.74 -11.55 -3.53
N GLN A 68 5.11 -11.74 -2.38
CA GLN A 68 4.04 -12.74 -2.24
C GLN A 68 2.84 -12.45 -3.15
N MET A 69 2.48 -11.16 -3.32
CA MET A 69 1.43 -10.77 -4.26
C MET A 69 1.82 -11.07 -5.71
N ILE A 70 3.06 -10.76 -6.11
CA ILE A 70 3.55 -11.04 -7.47
C ILE A 70 3.54 -12.54 -7.75
N GLU A 71 4.00 -13.37 -6.81
CA GLU A 71 3.99 -14.83 -6.96
C GLU A 71 2.57 -15.42 -7.08
N ASP A 72 1.57 -14.77 -6.48
CA ASP A 72 0.18 -15.17 -6.66
C ASP A 72 -0.36 -14.68 -8.01
N TYR A 73 -0.09 -13.42 -8.37
CA TYR A 73 -0.45 -12.83 -9.66
C TYR A 73 0.06 -13.67 -10.83
N GLU A 74 1.31 -14.12 -10.82
CA GLU A 74 1.89 -14.96 -11.87
C GLU A 74 1.16 -16.31 -12.06
N LYS A 75 0.34 -16.75 -11.10
CA LYS A 75 -0.43 -18.00 -11.20
C LYS A 75 -1.85 -17.79 -11.72
N ASN A 76 -2.41 -16.60 -11.53
CA ASN A 76 -3.84 -16.34 -11.78
C ASN A 76 -4.11 -15.19 -12.75
N GLU A 77 -3.15 -14.29 -12.96
CA GLU A 77 -3.19 -13.13 -13.85
C GLU A 77 -4.35 -12.16 -13.59
N HIS A 78 -4.95 -12.19 -12.40
CA HIS A 78 -6.03 -11.31 -11.97
C HIS A 78 -5.49 -10.15 -11.13
N LEU A 79 -6.17 -9.00 -11.18
CA LEU A 79 -5.80 -7.83 -10.38
C LEU A 79 -5.78 -8.18 -8.89
N MET A 80 -4.85 -7.60 -8.14
CA MET A 80 -4.67 -7.95 -6.73
C MET A 80 -4.59 -6.75 -5.82
N ILE A 81 -5.10 -6.87 -4.59
CA ILE A 81 -5.03 -5.86 -3.54
C ILE A 81 -4.63 -6.49 -2.20
N GLY A 82 -3.72 -5.84 -1.48
CA GLY A 82 -3.33 -6.20 -0.13
C GLY A 82 -4.39 -5.75 0.88
N VAL A 83 -4.80 -6.66 1.76
CA VAL A 83 -5.75 -6.38 2.83
C VAL A 83 -5.24 -6.87 4.19
N GLN A 84 -5.68 -6.22 5.26
CA GLN A 84 -5.45 -6.66 6.63
C GLN A 84 -6.72 -6.43 7.44
N GLU A 85 -7.05 -7.35 8.36
CA GLU A 85 -8.13 -7.11 9.30
C GLU A 85 -7.78 -5.95 10.25
N VAL A 86 -8.76 -5.07 10.47
CA VAL A 86 -8.69 -3.95 11.42
C VAL A 86 -9.82 -4.01 12.42
N SER A 87 -9.69 -3.31 13.55
CA SER A 87 -10.77 -3.23 14.52
C SER A 87 -11.97 -2.47 13.97
N LYS A 88 -13.18 -2.89 14.37
CA LYS A 88 -14.43 -2.31 13.86
C LYS A 88 -14.54 -0.79 14.08
N ASP A 89 -13.91 -0.24 15.10
CA ASP A 89 -13.92 1.19 15.42
C ASP A 89 -13.07 2.06 14.48
N VAL A 90 -12.24 1.44 13.62
CA VAL A 90 -11.40 2.17 12.67
C VAL A 90 -11.73 1.90 11.21
N VAL A 91 -12.76 1.09 10.91
CA VAL A 91 -13.15 0.75 9.52
C VAL A 91 -13.51 1.96 8.67
N ASN A 92 -14.01 3.02 9.30
CA ASN A 92 -14.38 4.26 8.63
C ASN A 92 -13.20 5.11 8.11
N ARG A 93 -11.97 4.64 8.32
CA ARG A 93 -10.73 5.32 7.89
C ARG A 93 -10.19 4.79 6.57
N TYR A 94 -10.62 3.61 6.13
CA TYR A 94 -10.00 2.85 5.05
C TYR A 94 -11.03 2.42 3.99
N GLY A 95 -10.58 1.92 2.85
CA GLY A 95 -11.42 1.15 1.95
C GLY A 95 -11.64 -0.24 2.54
N ILE A 96 -12.92 -0.63 2.69
CA ILE A 96 -13.30 -1.89 3.31
C ILE A 96 -13.80 -2.86 2.25
N VAL A 97 -13.16 -4.02 2.18
CA VAL A 97 -13.35 -5.05 1.16
C VAL A 97 -14.37 -6.08 1.63
N LYS A 98 -15.33 -6.42 0.77
CA LYS A 98 -16.19 -7.60 0.91
C LYS A 98 -15.68 -8.69 -0.02
N LEU A 99 -15.48 -9.90 0.49
CA LEU A 99 -15.10 -11.05 -0.32
C LEU A 99 -16.32 -11.91 -0.62
N ARG A 100 -16.31 -12.59 -1.78
CA ARG A 100 -17.27 -13.66 -2.06
C ARG A 100 -17.01 -14.83 -1.12
N GLU A 101 -18.09 -15.41 -0.62
CA GLU A 101 -18.05 -16.50 0.38
C GLU A 101 -17.13 -17.66 -0.05
N GLY A 102 -16.21 -18.04 0.83
CA GLY A 102 -15.27 -19.15 0.60
C GLY A 102 -14.16 -18.87 -0.42
N THR A 103 -13.99 -17.64 -0.87
CA THR A 103 -12.96 -17.24 -1.84
C THR A 103 -12.16 -16.04 -1.36
N ASN A 104 -11.15 -15.65 -2.12
CA ASN A 104 -10.45 -14.38 -1.98
C ASN A 104 -10.84 -13.38 -3.08
N GLU A 105 -11.89 -13.64 -3.85
CA GLU A 105 -12.40 -12.72 -4.86
C GLU A 105 -13.21 -11.59 -4.20
N ILE A 106 -12.96 -10.36 -4.62
CA ILE A 106 -13.70 -9.18 -4.15
C ILE A 106 -15.10 -9.18 -4.75
N GLU A 107 -16.10 -9.09 -3.88
CA GLU A 107 -17.49 -8.88 -4.24
C GLU A 107 -17.84 -7.38 -4.29
N ASP A 108 -17.36 -6.61 -3.31
CA ASP A 108 -17.59 -5.16 -3.20
C ASP A 108 -16.45 -4.50 -2.41
N ILE A 109 -16.30 -3.19 -2.58
CA ILE A 109 -15.37 -2.37 -1.81
C ILE A 109 -15.98 -0.97 -1.60
N ILE A 110 -15.82 -0.42 -0.40
CA ILE A 110 -16.40 0.88 -0.04
C ILE A 110 -15.33 1.77 0.59
N GLU A 111 -15.14 2.97 0.05
CA GLU A 111 -14.24 4.00 0.61
C GLU A 111 -14.80 4.59 1.89
N LYS A 112 -14.09 4.44 3.01
CA LYS A 112 -14.39 5.10 4.29
C LYS A 112 -15.87 5.01 4.65
N PRO A 113 -16.43 3.78 4.76
CA PRO A 113 -17.83 3.57 5.09
C PRO A 113 -18.12 4.05 6.52
N SER A 114 -19.39 4.23 6.87
CA SER A 114 -19.74 4.26 8.30
C SER A 114 -19.46 2.91 8.96
N ILE A 115 -19.43 2.87 10.30
CA ILE A 115 -19.21 1.62 11.06
C ILE A 115 -20.33 0.61 10.77
N GLU A 116 -21.53 1.11 10.50
CA GLU A 116 -22.75 0.36 10.22
C GLU A 116 -22.80 -0.15 8.77
N GLU A 117 -22.24 0.61 7.82
CA GLU A 117 -22.22 0.26 6.39
C GLU A 117 -20.98 -0.55 5.99
N ALA A 118 -19.99 -0.69 6.87
CA ALA A 118 -18.79 -1.45 6.60
C ALA A 118 -19.14 -2.92 6.29
N PRO A 119 -18.80 -3.45 5.11
CA PRO A 119 -19.22 -4.79 4.71
C PRO A 119 -18.39 -5.90 5.38
N SER A 120 -17.27 -5.54 6.00
CA SER A 120 -16.38 -6.43 6.75
C SER A 120 -15.44 -5.60 7.65
N GLN A 121 -14.38 -6.23 8.15
CA GLN A 121 -13.24 -5.59 8.82
C GLN A 121 -11.94 -5.67 8.01
N LEU A 122 -12.00 -6.12 6.75
CA LEU A 122 -10.84 -6.22 5.86
C LEU A 122 -10.56 -4.87 5.22
N ALA A 123 -9.56 -4.16 5.74
CA ALA A 123 -9.11 -2.89 5.20
C ALA A 123 -8.06 -3.10 4.12
N ASP A 124 -8.15 -2.33 3.04
CA ASP A 124 -7.06 -2.20 2.09
C ASP A 124 -5.97 -1.25 2.62
N PHE A 125 -4.73 -1.51 2.22
CA PHE A 125 -3.58 -0.67 2.58
C PHE A 125 -2.81 -0.18 1.36
N GLY A 126 -3.49 0.04 0.24
CA GLY A 126 -2.89 0.75 -0.89
C GLY A 126 -1.75 0.02 -1.60
N ARG A 127 -1.75 -1.31 -1.55
CA ARG A 127 -0.76 -2.15 -2.24
C ARG A 127 -1.48 -3.03 -3.23
N MET A 128 -1.27 -2.77 -4.52
CA MET A 128 -2.07 -3.35 -5.59
C MET A 128 -1.19 -3.82 -6.74
N ILE A 129 -1.68 -4.82 -7.49
CA ILE A 129 -1.19 -5.17 -8.82
C ILE A 129 -2.30 -4.81 -9.79
N LEU A 130 -2.01 -3.88 -10.70
CA LEU A 130 -2.92 -3.27 -11.65
C LEU A 130 -2.40 -3.48 -13.08
N ASN A 131 -3.25 -3.24 -14.07
CA ASN A 131 -2.91 -3.35 -15.49
C ASN A 131 -3.59 -2.26 -16.32
N GLN A 132 -3.41 -2.32 -17.65
CA GLN A 132 -4.02 -1.36 -18.58
C GLN A 132 -5.55 -1.36 -18.55
N GLU A 133 -6.19 -2.52 -18.39
CA GLU A 133 -7.65 -2.61 -18.27
C GLU A 133 -8.16 -1.80 -17.06
N PHE A 134 -7.48 -1.88 -15.92
CA PHE A 134 -7.81 -1.08 -14.75
C PHE A 134 -7.64 0.41 -15.00
N ILE A 135 -6.59 0.82 -15.71
CA ILE A 135 -6.39 2.22 -16.11
C ILE A 135 -7.57 2.71 -16.96
N ASP A 136 -8.05 1.88 -17.89
CA ASP A 136 -9.18 2.23 -18.75
C ASP A 136 -10.51 2.34 -18.01
N ILE A 137 -10.72 1.51 -16.98
CA ILE A 137 -11.84 1.67 -16.05
C ILE A 137 -11.69 2.98 -15.29
N LEU A 138 -10.52 3.24 -14.71
CA LEU A 138 -10.25 4.42 -13.90
C LEU A 138 -10.42 5.73 -14.67
N ARG A 139 -10.09 5.77 -15.98
CA ARG A 139 -10.36 6.93 -16.85
C ARG A 139 -11.85 7.25 -17.00
N LYS A 140 -12.72 6.24 -16.88
CA LYS A 140 -14.18 6.35 -17.02
C LYS A 140 -14.88 6.52 -15.66
N THR A 141 -14.18 6.27 -14.56
CA THR A 141 -14.71 6.39 -13.22
C THR A 141 -15.02 7.86 -12.89
N SER A 142 -16.24 8.10 -12.44
CA SER A 142 -16.70 9.42 -11.98
C SER A 142 -16.02 9.80 -10.66
N LEU A 143 -15.98 11.11 -10.36
CA LEU A 143 -15.53 11.59 -9.05
C LEU A 143 -16.54 11.17 -7.97
N GLY A 144 -16.03 10.61 -6.89
CA GLY A 144 -16.82 10.10 -5.78
C GLY A 144 -16.86 11.08 -4.60
N LYS A 145 -16.74 10.51 -3.38
CA LYS A 145 -16.79 11.26 -2.12
C LYS A 145 -15.76 12.39 -2.12
N GLY A 146 -16.17 13.60 -1.74
CA GLY A 146 -15.27 14.75 -1.68
C GLY A 146 -14.85 15.30 -3.05
N ASN A 147 -15.51 14.90 -4.14
CA ASN A 147 -15.14 15.26 -5.52
C ASN A 147 -13.72 14.78 -5.88
N GLU A 148 -13.35 13.60 -5.37
CA GLU A 148 -12.06 12.95 -5.60
C GLU A 148 -12.20 11.72 -6.52
N LEU A 149 -11.14 11.40 -7.25
CA LEU A 149 -11.03 10.17 -8.04
C LEU A 149 -10.51 9.04 -7.14
N TRP A 150 -11.41 8.13 -6.74
CA TRP A 150 -11.09 7.01 -5.85
C TRP A 150 -10.80 5.72 -6.63
N ILE A 151 -9.74 5.03 -6.23
CA ILE A 151 -9.42 3.68 -6.71
C ILE A 151 -10.51 2.69 -6.31
N THR A 152 -11.06 2.81 -5.10
CA THR A 152 -12.14 1.94 -4.60
C THR A 152 -13.39 2.01 -5.49
N ASP A 153 -13.77 3.20 -5.95
CA ASP A 153 -14.86 3.37 -6.93
C ASP A 153 -14.56 2.68 -8.26
N ALA A 154 -13.30 2.74 -8.74
CA ALA A 154 -12.87 2.06 -9.96
C ALA A 154 -12.84 0.53 -9.81
N ILE A 155 -12.40 0.01 -8.66
CA ILE A 155 -12.43 -1.43 -8.34
C ILE A 155 -13.88 -1.92 -8.33
N LYS A 156 -14.77 -1.19 -7.65
CA LYS A 156 -16.21 -1.52 -7.61
C LYS A 156 -16.80 -1.57 -9.02
N GLN A 157 -16.46 -0.60 -9.86
CA GLN A 157 -16.87 -0.57 -11.26
C GLN A 157 -16.33 -1.79 -12.03
N TYR A 158 -15.04 -2.11 -11.90
CA TYR A 158 -14.40 -3.26 -12.55
C TYR A 158 -15.08 -4.59 -12.18
N VAL A 159 -15.28 -4.84 -10.88
CA VAL A 159 -15.93 -6.06 -10.39
C VAL A 159 -17.39 -6.14 -10.84
N SER A 160 -18.13 -5.02 -10.86
CA SER A 160 -19.52 -4.98 -11.32
C SER A 160 -19.68 -5.33 -12.81
N GLN A 161 -18.61 -5.17 -13.60
CA GLN A 161 -18.56 -5.50 -15.03
C GLN A 161 -18.13 -6.96 -15.28
N GLY A 162 -17.92 -7.75 -14.22
CA GLY A 162 -17.49 -9.15 -14.30
C GLY A 162 -15.97 -9.35 -14.23
N GLY A 163 -15.20 -8.29 -13.97
CA GLY A 163 -13.77 -8.40 -13.72
C GLY A 163 -13.47 -9.14 -12.41
N ILE A 164 -12.37 -9.89 -12.38
CA ILE A 164 -11.93 -10.64 -11.20
C ILE A 164 -10.82 -9.86 -10.51
N PHE A 165 -11.07 -9.45 -9.27
CA PHE A 165 -10.10 -8.75 -8.42
C PHE A 165 -9.91 -9.55 -7.15
N LEU A 166 -8.67 -9.95 -6.85
CA LEU A 166 -8.35 -10.83 -5.72
C LEU A 166 -7.75 -10.05 -4.55
N ALA A 167 -8.19 -10.39 -3.34
CA ALA A 167 -7.59 -9.91 -2.12
C ALA A 167 -6.47 -10.87 -1.67
N LYS A 168 -5.35 -10.30 -1.22
CA LYS A 168 -4.26 -10.99 -0.54
C LYS A 168 -4.20 -10.50 0.90
N GLU A 169 -4.47 -11.38 1.85
CA GLU A 169 -4.39 -11.05 3.26
C GLU A 169 -2.94 -11.09 3.77
N LEU A 170 -2.55 -10.08 4.56
CA LEU A 170 -1.27 -10.06 5.26
C LEU A 170 -1.33 -10.96 6.51
N LYS A 171 -0.82 -12.19 6.39
CA LYS A 171 -0.80 -13.18 7.47
C LYS A 171 0.41 -13.08 8.40
N ASP A 172 1.61 -12.99 7.81
CA ASP A 172 2.89 -13.06 8.53
C ASP A 172 3.60 -11.71 8.56
N GLY A 173 2.93 -10.71 9.13
CA GLY A 173 3.50 -9.39 9.24
C GLY A 173 2.57 -8.37 9.85
N GLN A 174 2.98 -7.12 9.74
CA GLN A 174 2.22 -5.98 10.24
C GLN A 174 2.23 -4.86 9.21
N TRP A 175 1.05 -4.35 8.90
CA TRP A 175 0.88 -3.07 8.25
C TRP A 175 1.05 -1.92 9.26
N LEU A 176 1.93 -0.99 8.93
CA LEU A 176 2.30 0.19 9.71
C LEU A 176 2.07 1.44 8.86
N THR A 177 1.11 2.26 9.27
CA THR A 177 0.79 3.53 8.60
C THR A 177 1.68 4.66 9.13
N THR A 178 2.04 5.59 8.27
CA THR A 178 2.85 6.77 8.64
C THR A 178 2.14 8.10 8.40
N GLY A 179 0.86 8.06 8.03
CA GLY A 179 0.03 9.23 7.73
C GLY A 179 -0.40 10.06 8.95
N ASP A 180 -0.30 9.53 10.18
CA ASP A 180 -0.55 10.29 11.41
C ASP A 180 0.62 10.24 12.40
N PRO A 181 0.76 11.26 13.29
CA PRO A 181 1.92 11.37 14.17
C PRO A 181 2.14 10.17 15.09
N LEU A 182 1.07 9.55 15.60
CA LEU A 182 1.20 8.44 16.54
C LEU A 182 1.61 7.16 15.82
N ASN A 183 0.97 6.85 14.69
CA ASN A 183 1.32 5.66 13.92
C ASN A 183 2.71 5.79 13.28
N TYR A 184 3.12 7.00 12.87
CA TYR A 184 4.50 7.28 12.49
C TYR A 184 5.50 6.87 13.58
N LEU A 185 5.30 7.33 14.82
CA LEU A 185 6.19 6.97 15.94
C LEU A 185 6.18 5.45 16.22
N LYS A 186 5.02 4.80 16.19
CA LYS A 186 4.92 3.34 16.35
C LYS A 186 5.69 2.61 15.25
N ALA A 187 5.57 3.06 14.00
CA ALA A 187 6.28 2.47 12.87
C ALA A 187 7.80 2.60 13.06
N ILE A 188 8.29 3.81 13.36
CA ILE A 188 9.73 4.04 13.62
C ILE A 188 10.23 3.16 14.77
N MET A 189 9.47 3.06 15.87
CA MET A 189 9.81 2.19 16.98
C MET A 189 9.89 0.72 16.57
N ALA A 190 8.90 0.22 15.81
CA ALA A 190 8.89 -1.17 15.34
C ALA A 190 10.13 -1.52 14.50
N TYR A 191 10.60 -0.61 13.65
CA TYR A 191 11.82 -0.80 12.87
C TYR A 191 13.10 -0.64 13.71
N ALA A 192 13.13 0.33 14.63
CA ALA A 192 14.30 0.56 15.47
C ALA A 192 14.59 -0.62 16.41
N LEU A 193 13.55 -1.30 16.90
CA LEU A 193 13.70 -2.46 17.79
C LEU A 193 14.28 -3.72 17.10
N ASP A 194 14.35 -3.73 15.78
CA ASP A 194 14.99 -4.79 15.00
C ASP A 194 16.45 -4.49 14.65
N ARG A 195 16.87 -3.24 14.82
CA ARG A 195 18.24 -2.82 14.51
C ARG A 195 19.18 -3.14 15.65
N LYS A 196 20.09 -4.09 15.42
CA LYS A 196 21.13 -4.49 16.41
C LYS A 196 21.99 -3.32 16.89
N ASP A 197 22.18 -2.29 16.06
CA ASP A 197 23.00 -1.13 16.35
C ASP A 197 22.24 0.04 17.02
N VAL A 198 20.93 -0.08 17.21
CA VAL A 198 20.08 0.99 17.78
C VAL A 198 19.23 0.49 18.94
N LYS A 199 18.77 -0.76 18.89
CA LYS A 199 17.76 -1.32 19.79
C LYS A 199 18.09 -1.10 21.27
N ASP A 200 19.27 -1.52 21.71
CA ASP A 200 19.60 -1.54 23.13
C ASP A 200 19.77 -0.12 23.68
N ASP A 201 20.42 0.77 22.93
CA ASP A 201 20.58 2.18 23.29
C ASP A 201 19.22 2.90 23.35
N LEU A 202 18.32 2.62 22.40
CA LEU A 202 16.97 3.18 22.38
C LEU A 202 16.13 2.70 23.58
N ILE A 203 16.16 1.40 23.89
CA ILE A 203 15.46 0.84 25.05
C ILE A 203 15.98 1.47 26.35
N ASN A 204 17.31 1.60 26.48
CA ASN A 204 17.92 2.23 27.66
C ASN A 204 17.52 3.70 27.79
N HIS A 205 17.48 4.43 26.68
CA HIS A 205 17.00 5.81 26.68
C HIS A 205 15.54 5.91 27.13
N ILE A 206 14.64 5.07 26.61
CA ILE A 206 13.22 5.10 27.01
C ILE A 206 13.05 4.80 28.50
N LYS A 207 13.77 3.80 29.03
CA LYS A 207 13.76 3.51 30.48
C LYS A 207 14.25 4.69 31.32
N SER A 208 15.22 5.46 30.81
CA SER A 208 15.74 6.65 31.50
C SER A 208 14.71 7.78 31.62
N LEU A 209 13.63 7.74 30.83
CA LEU A 209 12.53 8.70 30.91
C LEU A 209 11.55 8.40 32.05
N GLY A 210 11.70 7.28 32.76
CA GLY A 210 10.84 6.92 33.88
C GLY A 210 9.45 6.40 33.50
N ILE A 211 9.31 5.89 32.26
CA ILE A 211 8.11 5.20 31.75
C ILE A 211 8.23 3.70 32.02
#